data_AF-A0A847I7Q4-F1
#
_entry.id   AF-A0A847I7Q4-F1
#
_cell.length_a   1.000
_cell.length_b   1.000
_cell.length_c   1.000
_cell.angle_alpha   90.00
_cell.angle_beta   90.00
_cell.angle_gamma   90.00
#
_symmetry.space_group_name_H-M   'P 1'
#
loop_
_entity.id
_entity.type
_entity.pdbx_description
1 polymer ?
#
loop_
_entity_poly.entity_id
_entity_poly.type
_entity_poly.pdbx_seq_one_letter_code
_entity_poly.pdbx_strand_id
1 'polypeptide(L)'
;MSERSRSERSAALALEVLFLDDDLAVVAKPAGMPSVPGRNTPPSAIELLSRQPELSGHGGLRVVHRLDRGASGVLVFARTLAAQRGLVQQFMERRIEKVYLALVSG
;
A
#
# COMPACT_ATOMS: atom_id res chain seq x y z
N MET A 1 -27.66 -23.40 12.39
CA MET A 1 -28.01 -22.12 13.05
C MET A 1 -26.79 -21.71 13.87
N SER A 2 -26.10 -20.61 13.65
CA SER A 2 -26.44 -19.36 12.96
C SER A 2 -25.16 -18.83 12.33
N GLU A 3 -25.26 -18.57 11.03
CA GLU A 3 -24.33 -17.79 10.22
C GLU A 3 -24.19 -16.39 10.84
N ARG A 4 -23.25 -16.22 11.77
CA ARG A 4 -22.98 -14.89 12.34
C ARG A 4 -22.07 -14.13 11.40
N SER A 5 -22.75 -13.36 10.55
CA SER A 5 -22.33 -12.05 10.07
C SER A 5 -21.17 -12.04 9.08
N ARG A 6 -21.47 -12.51 7.88
CA ARG A 6 -20.88 -12.00 6.62
C ARG A 6 -21.31 -10.54 6.32
N SER A 7 -21.87 -9.85 7.32
CA SER A 7 -22.76 -8.68 7.23
C SER A 7 -22.12 -7.37 7.73
N GLU A 8 -20.78 -7.31 7.85
CA GLU A 8 -20.05 -6.07 8.13
C GLU A 8 -19.14 -5.63 6.97
N ARG A 9 -19.34 -6.18 5.76
CA ARG A 9 -18.63 -5.74 4.53
C ARG A 9 -19.32 -4.54 3.86
N SER A 10 -19.88 -3.64 4.66
CA SER A 10 -20.53 -2.44 4.12
C SER A 10 -19.49 -1.33 3.88
N ALA A 11 -19.12 -1.17 2.60
CA ALA A 11 -18.94 0.13 1.96
C ALA A 11 -17.94 1.15 2.55
N ALA A 12 -16.67 0.73 2.72
CA ALA A 12 -15.49 1.52 2.35
C ALA A 12 -14.26 0.60 2.52
N LEU A 13 -13.56 0.27 1.42
CA LEU A 13 -12.33 -0.53 1.47
C LEU A 13 -11.20 0.29 2.14
N ALA A 14 -11.24 0.42 3.46
CA ALA A 14 -10.12 0.94 4.22
C ALA A 14 -8.97 -0.05 4.10
N LEU A 15 -7.88 0.37 3.46
CA LEU A 15 -6.63 -0.38 3.50
C LEU A 15 -6.17 -0.48 4.95
N GLU A 16 -5.80 -1.68 5.38
CA GLU A 16 -5.23 -1.87 6.70
C GLU A 16 -3.88 -1.15 6.78
N VAL A 17 -3.74 -0.24 7.72
CA VAL A 17 -2.51 0.48 8.00
C VAL A 17 -1.68 -0.35 8.97
N LEU A 18 -0.52 -0.81 8.50
CA LEU A 18 0.42 -1.61 9.29
C LEU A 18 1.36 -0.73 10.11
N PHE A 19 1.69 0.45 9.59
CA PHE A 19 2.56 1.43 10.25
C PHE A 19 2.29 2.84 9.70
N LEU A 20 2.31 3.84 10.58
CA LEU A 20 2.15 5.24 10.23
C LEU A 20 2.96 6.11 11.21
N ASP A 21 3.88 6.90 10.67
CA ASP A 21 4.59 7.96 11.38
C ASP A 21 4.72 9.20 10.47
N ASP A 22 5.39 10.25 10.91
CA ASP A 22 5.52 11.50 10.16
C ASP A 22 6.14 11.33 8.75
N ASP A 23 6.94 10.28 8.53
CA ASP A 23 7.70 10.05 7.32
C ASP A 23 7.09 8.97 6.41
N LEU A 24 6.38 7.99 6.96
CA LEU A 24 5.99 6.76 6.29
C LEU A 24 4.51 6.43 6.51
N ALA A 25 3.88 5.91 5.45
CA ALA A 25 2.61 5.21 5.53
C ALA A 25 2.79 3.80 4.93
N VAL A 26 2.54 2.77 5.73
CA VAL A 26 2.70 1.36 5.36
C VAL A 26 1.36 0.66 5.47
N VAL A 27 0.96 -0.04 4.41
CA VAL A 27 -0.35 -0.67 4.32
C VAL A 27 -0.26 -2.12 3.86
N ALA A 28 -1.23 -2.93 4.25
CA ALA A 28 -1.46 -4.24 3.67
C ALA A 28 -2.28 -4.08 2.39
N LYS A 29 -1.62 -4.11 1.24
CA LYS A 29 -2.29 -4.06 -0.06
C LYS A 29 -2.93 -5.42 -0.37
N PRO A 30 -4.24 -5.50 -0.64
CA PRO A 30 -4.85 -6.74 -1.10
C PRO A 30 -4.41 -7.10 -2.53
N ALA A 31 -4.50 -8.39 -2.86
CA ALA A 31 -4.38 -8.84 -4.25
C ALA A 31 -5.56 -8.29 -5.08
N GLY A 32 -5.32 -8.04 -6.36
CA GLY A 32 -6.28 -7.44 -7.29
C GLY A 32 -6.26 -5.90 -7.31
N MET A 33 -5.69 -5.24 -6.29
CA MET A 33 -5.60 -3.77 -6.23
C MET A 33 -4.30 -3.24 -6.86
N PRO A 34 -4.35 -2.22 -7.74
CA PRO A 34 -3.17 -1.53 -8.24
C PRO A 34 -2.43 -0.75 -7.13
N SER A 35 -1.09 -0.73 -7.16
CA SER A 35 -0.31 0.11 -6.23
C SER A 35 -0.41 1.61 -6.59
N VAL A 36 -0.45 1.91 -7.88
CA VAL A 36 -0.51 3.26 -8.47
C VAL A 36 -1.62 3.33 -9.53
N PRO A 37 -2.11 4.53 -9.89
CA PRO A 37 -3.17 4.68 -10.88
C PRO A 37 -2.79 4.06 -12.22
N GLY A 38 -3.76 3.42 -12.85
CA GLY A 38 -3.63 2.84 -14.20
C GLY A 38 -4.78 3.29 -15.09
N ARG A 39 -4.61 3.11 -16.40
CA ARG A 39 -5.68 3.39 -17.37
C ARG A 39 -6.79 2.35 -17.22
N ASN A 40 -8.02 2.79 -17.03
CA ASN A 40 -9.20 1.94 -16.88
C ASN A 40 -9.07 0.90 -15.75
N THR A 41 -8.38 1.24 -14.66
CA THR A 41 -8.27 0.37 -13.48
C THR A 41 -9.19 0.86 -12.35
N PRO A 42 -9.61 -0.03 -11.43
CA PRO A 42 -10.16 0.39 -10.15
C PRO A 42 -9.19 1.31 -9.38
N PRO A 43 -9.66 2.07 -8.37
CA PRO A 43 -8.80 2.90 -7.54
C PRO A 43 -7.60 2.13 -6.99
N SER A 44 -6.43 2.75 -7.12
CA SER A 44 -5.17 2.24 -6.59
C SER A 44 -5.03 2.49 -5.08
N ALA A 45 -4.08 1.81 -4.45
CA ALA A 45 -3.79 1.98 -3.04
C ALA A 45 -3.46 3.44 -2.71
N ILE A 46 -2.59 4.08 -3.49
CA ILE A 46 -2.24 5.49 -3.27
C ILE A 46 -3.44 6.42 -3.45
N GLU A 47 -4.34 6.20 -4.42
CA GLU A 47 -5.54 7.03 -4.58
C GLU A 47 -6.50 6.90 -3.41
N LEU A 48 -6.66 5.70 -2.84
CA LEU A 48 -7.51 5.50 -1.67
C LEU A 48 -6.93 6.19 -0.44
N LEU A 49 -5.63 6.03 -0.20
CA LEU A 49 -4.95 6.67 0.93
C LEU A 49 -4.86 8.18 0.78
N SER A 50 -4.72 8.70 -0.45
CA SER A 50 -4.64 10.14 -0.71
C SER A 50 -5.95 10.89 -0.41
N ARG A 51 -7.07 10.17 -0.25
CA ARG A 51 -8.36 10.72 0.17
C ARG A 51 -8.48 10.87 1.69
N GLN A 52 -7.49 10.38 2.45
CA GLN A 52 -7.44 10.40 3.91
C GLN A 52 -6.31 11.34 4.34
N PRO A 53 -6.62 12.60 4.73
CA PRO A 53 -5.61 13.61 5.07
C PRO A 53 -4.61 13.14 6.14
N GLU A 54 -5.08 12.40 7.13
CA GLU A 54 -4.29 11.83 8.22
C GLU A 54 -3.23 10.85 7.71
N LEU A 55 -3.49 10.12 6.61
CA LEU A 55 -2.53 9.21 6.01
C LEU A 55 -1.60 9.92 5.02
N SER A 56 -2.09 10.97 4.38
CA SER A 56 -1.45 11.55 3.18
C SER A 56 -0.17 12.34 3.45
N GLY A 57 0.03 12.81 4.68
CA GLY A 57 1.20 13.62 5.04
C GLY A 57 1.22 15.00 4.36
N HIS A 58 2.22 15.81 4.73
CA HIS A 58 2.37 17.17 4.20
C HIS A 58 2.85 17.12 2.74
N GLY A 59 1.95 17.44 1.81
CA GLY A 59 2.24 17.44 0.37
C GLY A 59 2.01 16.11 -0.33
N GLY A 60 1.24 15.20 0.28
CA GLY A 60 0.73 13.98 -0.32
C GLY A 60 1.70 12.79 -0.30
N LEU A 61 1.14 11.59 -0.48
CA LEU A 61 1.91 10.35 -0.53
C LEU A 61 2.77 10.27 -1.78
N ARG A 62 3.93 9.64 -1.62
CA ARG A 62 4.93 9.48 -2.65
C ARG A 62 5.25 8.00 -2.82
N VAL A 63 5.17 7.54 -4.06
CA VAL A 63 5.49 6.16 -4.43
C VAL A 63 7.00 5.98 -4.38
N VAL A 64 7.45 4.96 -3.64
CA VAL A 64 8.87 4.57 -3.58
C VAL A 64 9.09 3.15 -4.11
N HIS A 65 8.05 2.32 -4.09
CA HIS A 65 8.02 1.00 -4.71
C HIS A 65 6.60 0.62 -5.09
N ARG A 66 6.46 -0.52 -5.79
CA ARG A 66 5.17 -1.05 -6.21
C ARG A 66 5.13 -2.56 -5.98
N LEU A 67 3.94 -3.04 -5.64
CA LEU A 67 3.56 -4.43 -5.80
C LEU A 67 2.73 -4.59 -7.07
N ASP A 68 2.87 -5.75 -7.72
CA ASP A 68 2.01 -6.09 -8.85
C ASP A 68 0.55 -6.17 -8.43
N ARG A 69 -0.35 -5.96 -9.40
CA ARG A 69 -1.79 -6.00 -9.13
C ARG A 69 -2.20 -7.34 -8.50
N GLY A 70 -1.64 -8.46 -8.99
CA GLY A 70 -1.93 -9.80 -8.46
C GLY A 70 -1.28 -10.10 -7.10
N ALA A 71 -0.21 -9.39 -6.72
CA ALA A 71 0.46 -9.60 -5.46
C ALA A 71 -0.29 -8.90 -4.32
N SER A 72 -0.40 -9.55 -3.16
CA SER A 72 -0.75 -8.91 -1.88
C SER A 72 0.52 -8.62 -1.07
N GLY A 73 0.38 -7.82 -0.01
CA GLY A 73 1.42 -7.67 1.00
C GLY A 73 1.73 -6.22 1.35
N VAL A 74 2.93 -6.03 1.91
CA VAL A 74 3.37 -4.75 2.49
C VAL A 74 3.70 -3.76 1.38
N LEU A 75 2.98 -2.63 1.35
CA LEU A 75 3.27 -1.50 0.48
C LEU A 75 3.63 -0.28 1.33
N VAL A 76 4.70 0.42 0.95
CA VAL A 76 5.27 1.56 1.70
C VAL A 76 5.17 2.80 0.82
N PHE A 77 4.67 3.88 1.39
CA PHE A 77 4.65 5.21 0.82
C PHE A 77 5.42 6.18 1.71
N ALA A 78 6.09 7.15 1.10
CA ALA A 78 6.69 8.26 1.83
C ALA A 78 5.68 9.41 1.98
N ARG A 79 5.58 9.96 3.18
CA ARG A 79 4.75 11.12 3.55
C ARG A 79 5.52 12.45 3.45
N THR A 80 6.85 12.40 3.38
CA THR A 80 7.72 13.57 3.19
C THR A 80 8.64 13.40 1.98
N LEU A 81 9.14 14.53 1.45
CA LEU A 81 10.14 14.50 0.38
C LEU A 81 11.48 13.91 0.84
N ALA A 82 11.85 14.14 2.10
CA ALA A 82 13.06 13.59 2.71
C ALA A 82 12.98 12.05 2.78
N ALA A 83 11.88 11.51 3.30
CA ALA A 83 11.63 10.07 3.32
C ALA A 83 11.60 9.46 1.92
N GLN A 84 10.98 10.14 0.94
CA GLN A 84 10.97 9.68 -0.46
C GLN A 84 12.41 9.52 -0.99
N ARG A 85 13.26 10.53 -0.82
CA ARG A 85 14.65 10.49 -1.28
C ARG A 85 15.43 9.38 -0.58
N GLY A 86 15.31 9.27 0.74
CA GLY A 86 15.97 8.23 1.53
C GLY A 86 15.56 6.81 1.12
N LEU A 87 14.26 6.56 0.95
CA LEU A 87 13.73 5.26 0.53
C LEU A 87 14.12 4.91 -0.90
N VAL A 88 14.04 5.86 -1.84
CA VAL A 88 14.48 5.62 -3.23
C VAL A 88 15.95 5.21 -3.27
N GLN A 89 16.83 5.90 -2.53
CA GLN A 89 18.24 5.49 -2.42
C GLN A 89 18.38 4.10 -1.82
N GLN A 90 17.67 3.79 -0.73
CA GLN A 90 17.67 2.45 -0.12
C GLN A 90 17.22 1.33 -1.09
N PHE A 91 16.18 1.58 -1.89
CA PHE A 91 15.73 0.65 -2.93
C PHE A 91 16.78 0.47 -4.03
N MET A 92 17.39 1.57 -4.49
CA MET A 92 18.43 1.55 -5.53
C MET A 92 19.69 0.81 -5.08
N GLU A 93 20.11 1.03 -3.82
CA GLU A 93 21.28 0.42 -3.20
C GLU A 93 21.01 -1.02 -2.70
N ARG A 94 19.80 -1.55 -2.90
CA ARG A 94 19.36 -2.88 -2.44
C ARG A 94 19.57 -3.10 -0.93
N ARG A 95 19.43 -2.06 -0.12
CA ARG A 95 19.51 -2.13 1.35
C ARG A 95 18.22 -2.60 2.02
N ILE A 96 17.12 -2.65 1.26
CA ILE A 96 15.82 -3.11 1.76
C ILE A 96 15.70 -4.61 1.52
N GLU A 97 15.54 -5.35 2.60
CA GLU A 97 15.17 -6.76 2.57
C GLU A 97 13.66 -6.90 2.32
N LYS A 98 13.30 -7.77 1.36
CA LYS A 98 11.91 -8.07 1.04
C LYS A 98 11.73 -9.58 1.03
N VAL A 99 10.82 -10.06 1.87
CA VAL A 99 10.47 -11.48 1.96
C VAL A 99 9.08 -11.70 1.38
N TYR A 100 8.96 -12.69 0.50
CA TYR A 100 7.70 -13.05 -0.15
C TYR A 100 7.39 -14.52 0.11
N LEU A 101 6.13 -14.81 0.40
CA LEU A 101 5.60 -16.17 0.40
C LEU A 101 4.90 -16.42 -0.93
N ALA A 102 5.30 -17.46 -1.64
CA ALA A 102 4.73 -17.85 -2.92
C ALA A 102 4.50 -19.36 -2.99
N LEU A 103 3.44 -19.76 -3.71
CA LEU A 103 3.21 -21.14 -4.11
C LEU A 103 3.60 -21.27 -5.59
N VAL A 104 4.41 -22.27 -5.93
CA VAL A 104 4.90 -22.52 -7.28
C VAL A 104 4.51 -23.91 -7.77
N SER A 105 4.27 -24.04 -9.06
CA SER A 105 4.22 -25.34 -9.74
C SER A 105 5.57 -25.57 -10.40
N GLY A 106 6.13 -26.77 -10.20
CA GLY A 106 7.35 -27.22 -10.90
C GLY A 106 7.14 -27.45 -12.38
#